data_AF-A0A925XQ62-F1
#
_entry.id   AF-A0A925XQ62-F1
#
_cell.length_a   1.000
_cell.length_b   1.000
_cell.length_c   1.000
_cell.angle_alpha   90.00
_cell.angle_beta   90.00
_cell.angle_gamma   90.00
#
_symmetry.space_group_name_H-M   'P 1'
#
loop_
_entity.id
_entity.type
_entity.pdbx_description
1 polymer ?
#
loop_
_entity_poly.entity_id
_entity_poly.type
_entity_poly.pdbx_seq_one_letter_code
_entity_poly.pdbx_strand_id
1 'polypeptide(L)' 'MVQNVVVVGTQWGDEGKGKIVDWLSESVDGVVRFQGGHNAGHSLVIGGKKTILRLIPSGILRPGLACYIGNG' A
#
# COMPACT_ATOMS: atom_id res chain seq x y z
N MET A 1 23.01 -6.54 -4.39
CA MET A 1 21.88 -7.16 -5.11
C MET A 1 20.62 -6.45 -4.65
N VAL A 2 19.78 -5.94 -5.56
CA VAL A 2 18.53 -5.25 -5.18
C VAL A 2 17.49 -6.32 -4.81
N GLN A 3 16.78 -6.13 -3.70
CA GLN A 3 15.71 -7.03 -3.25
C GLN A 3 14.39 -6.26 -3.19
N ASN A 4 13.33 -6.89 -3.68
CA ASN A 4 11.98 -6.36 -3.62
C ASN A 4 11.18 -7.11 -2.55
N VAL A 5 10.25 -6.42 -1.91
CA VAL A 5 9.32 -7.01 -0.94
C VAL A 5 7.93 -7.07 -1.55
N VAL A 6 7.28 -8.23 -1.46
CA VAL A 6 5.91 -8.43 -1.93
C VAL A 6 5.02 -8.69 -0.72
N VAL A 7 3.98 -7.87 -0.57
CA VAL A 7 2.95 -8.04 0.47
C VAL A 7 1.69 -8.60 -0.17
N VAL A 8 1.31 -9.82 0.23
CA VAL A 8 0.09 -10.50 -0.21
C VAL A 8 -0.78 -10.91 0.97
N GLY A 9 -2.08 -11.06 0.72
CA GLY A 9 -3.01 -11.63 1.70
C GLY A 9 -2.99 -13.12 1.54
N THR A 10 -2.88 -13.86 2.64
CA THR A 10 -2.87 -15.32 2.63
C THR A 10 -4.24 -15.91 2.96
N GLN A 11 -5.26 -15.07 3.15
CA GLN A 11 -6.62 -15.43 3.49
C GLN A 11 -7.59 -14.84 2.46
N TRP A 12 -8.83 -14.53 2.86
CA TRP A 12 -9.89 -13.98 2.01
C TRP A 12 -10.10 -12.48 2.21
N GLY A 13 -9.03 -11.70 2.43
CA GLY A 13 -9.11 -10.26 2.59
C GLY A 13 -9.16 -9.79 4.04
N ASP A 14 -9.21 -8.46 4.21
CA ASP A 14 -9.26 -7.77 5.50
C ASP A 14 -8.14 -8.09 6.50
N GLU A 15 -6.99 -8.58 6.03
CA GLU A 15 -5.83 -8.93 6.86
C GLU A 15 -5.01 -7.71 7.32
N GLY A 16 -5.44 -6.49 6.99
CA GLY A 16 -4.73 -5.27 7.38
C GLY A 16 -3.48 -4.94 6.56
N LYS A 17 -3.34 -5.50 5.34
CA LYS A 17 -2.19 -5.30 4.44
C LYS A 17 -1.77 -3.85 4.26
N GLY A 18 -2.74 -2.93 4.14
CA GLY A 18 -2.47 -1.50 3.98
C GLY A 18 -1.57 -0.93 5.07
N LYS A 19 -1.73 -1.39 6.33
CA LYS A 19 -0.89 -0.97 7.46
C LYS A 19 0.53 -1.51 7.34
N ILE A 20 0.69 -2.76 6.88
CA ILE A 20 2.02 -3.36 6.67
C ILE A 20 2.76 -2.66 5.53
N VAL A 21 2.05 -2.38 4.42
CA VAL A 21 2.62 -1.64 3.29
C VAL A 21 3.03 -0.22 3.72
N ASP A 22 2.18 0.47 4.47
CA ASP A 22 2.50 1.79 5.03
C ASP A 22 3.74 1.74 5.93
N TRP A 23 3.85 0.76 6.83
CA TRP A 23 5.03 0.60 7.68
C TRP A 23 6.31 0.31 6.88
N LEU A 24 6.28 -0.64 5.95
CA LEU A 24 7.43 -0.98 5.10
C LEU A 24 7.85 0.18 4.19
N SER A 25 6.92 1.06 3.85
CA SER A 25 7.19 2.18 2.95
C SER A 25 8.19 3.23 3.49
N GLU A 26 8.64 3.09 4.74
CA GLU A 26 9.77 3.88 5.31
C GLU A 26 11.13 3.46 4.75
N SER A 27 11.24 2.26 4.21
CA SER A 27 12.51 1.63 3.84
C SER A 27 12.61 1.28 2.35
N VAL A 28 11.73 1.81 1.52
CA VAL A 28 11.68 1.52 0.07
C VAL A 28 11.58 2.80 -0.74
N ASP A 29 12.07 2.76 -1.97
CA ASP A 29 12.04 3.91 -2.89
C ASP A 29 10.69 4.11 -3.58
N GLY A 30 9.80 3.12 -3.52
CA GLY A 30 8.46 3.23 -4.10
C GLY A 30 7.53 2.07 -3.77
N VAL A 31 6.24 2.30 -3.99
CA VAL A 31 5.17 1.31 -3.77
C VAL A 31 4.39 1.10 -5.06
N VAL A 32 4.22 -0.16 -5.44
CA VAL A 32 3.51 -0.56 -6.66
C VAL A 32 2.28 -1.36 -6.30
N ARG A 33 1.12 -0.97 -6.82
CA ARG A 33 -0.03 -1.87 -6.92
C ARG A 33 0.05 -2.61 -8.25
N PHE A 34 0.04 -3.94 -8.21
CA PHE A 34 0.26 -4.78 -9.40
C PHE A 34 -0.99 -5.47 -9.95
N GLN A 35 -2.11 -5.44 -9.21
CA GLN A 35 -3.39 -6.02 -9.66
C GLN A 35 -4.61 -5.35 -9.02
N GLY A 36 -5.77 -5.63 -9.62
CA GLY A 36 -7.09 -5.43 -9.02
C GLY A 36 -7.63 -4.03 -9.23
N GLY A 37 -8.76 -3.71 -8.59
CA GLY A 37 -9.46 -2.45 -8.82
C GLY A 37 -9.70 -1.63 -7.55
N HIS A 38 -10.71 -0.77 -7.60
CA HIS A 38 -11.18 0.04 -6.46
C HIS A 38 -11.96 -0.78 -5.40
N ASN A 39 -11.84 -2.11 -5.42
CA ASN A 39 -12.48 -3.05 -4.50
C ASN A 39 -11.67 -3.29 -3.21
N ALA A 40 -10.45 -2.74 -3.12
CA ALA A 40 -9.70 -2.73 -1.88
C ALA A 40 -10.22 -1.63 -0.91
N GLY A 41 -9.89 -1.75 0.37
CA GLY A 41 -10.31 -0.81 1.41
C GLY A 41 -9.22 -0.58 2.47
N HIS A 42 -8.05 -0.09 2.06
CA HIS A 42 -6.96 0.16 3.00
C HIS A 42 -7.27 1.41 3.84
N SER A 43 -7.65 1.19 5.10
CA SER A 43 -7.85 2.27 6.07
C SER A 43 -6.55 2.56 6.79
N LEU A 44 -6.03 3.78 6.64
CA LEU A 44 -4.86 4.28 7.33
C LEU A 44 -5.27 5.39 8.31
N VAL A 45 -4.69 5.40 9.50
CA VAL A 45 -4.86 6.47 10.49
C VAL A 45 -3.49 7.04 10.80
N ILE A 46 -3.22 8.25 10.33
CA ILE A 46 -1.94 8.94 10.51
C ILE A 46 -2.22 10.28 11.18
N GLY A 47 -1.56 10.57 12.30
CA GLY A 47 -1.77 11.80 13.06
C GLY A 47 -3.22 12.04 13.47
N GLY A 48 -3.96 10.96 13.78
CA GLY A 48 -5.39 11.01 14.12
C GLY A 48 -6.35 11.18 12.93
N LYS A 49 -5.85 11.38 11.70
CA LYS A 49 -6.67 11.49 10.49
C LYS A 49 -6.84 10.14 9.82
N LYS A 50 -8.09 9.70 9.67
CA LYS A 50 -8.45 8.50 8.91
C LYS A 50 -8.52 8.81 7.41
N THR A 51 -7.84 8.00 6.61
CA THR A 51 -7.89 8.02 5.14
C THR A 51 -8.18 6.61 4.63
N ILE A 52 -9.10 6.49 3.67
CA ILE A 52 -9.45 5.20 3.06
C ILE A 52 -8.97 5.21 1.61
N LEU A 53 -8.06 4.29 1.28
CA LEU A 53 -7.49 4.13 -0.04
C LEU A 53 -8.10 2.89 -0.72
N ARG A 54 -8.80 3.11 -1.83
CA ARG A 54 -9.45 2.04 -2.60
C ARG A 54 -8.65 1.59 -3.82
N LEU A 55 -7.90 2.50 -4.44
CA LEU A 55 -7.14 2.25 -5.65
C LEU A 55 -5.67 2.67 -5.49
N ILE A 56 -5.45 3.91 -5.06
CA ILE A 56 -4.13 4.50 -4.86
C ILE A 56 -3.31 3.66 -3.86
N PRO A 57 -2.01 3.40 -4.12
CA PRO A 57 -1.14 2.65 -3.20
C PRO A 57 -1.04 3.29 -1.81
N SER A 58 -0.88 2.45 -0.78
CA SER A 58 -0.83 2.91 0.62
C SER A 58 0.33 3.86 0.96
N GLY A 59 1.41 3.81 0.18
CA GLY A 59 2.55 4.72 0.34
C GLY A 59 2.27 6.19 0.00
N ILE A 60 1.13 6.53 -0.61
CA ILE A 60 0.85 7.90 -1.10
C ILE A 60 0.84 8.96 0.00
N LEU A 61 0.63 8.54 1.26
CA LEU A 61 0.63 9.45 2.40
C LEU A 61 2.04 9.78 2.91
N ARG A 62 3.09 9.15 2.34
CA ARG A 62 4.49 9.46 2.64
C ARG A 62 5.04 10.48 1.63
N PRO A 63 5.43 11.67 2.08
CA PRO A 63 6.03 12.67 1.20
C PRO A 63 7.27 12.14 0.49
N GLY A 64 7.39 12.40 -0.81
CA GLY A 64 8.55 12.03 -1.62
C GLY A 64 8.59 10.56 -2.08
N LEU A 65 7.67 9.71 -1.62
CA LEU A 65 7.63 8.30 -2.01
C LEU A 65 6.90 8.12 -3.35
N ALA A 66 7.55 7.48 -4.31
CA ALA A 66 6.94 7.20 -5.61
C ALA A 66 5.86 6.11 -5.49
N CYS A 67 4.67 6.38 -6.04
CA CYS A 67 3.56 5.44 -6.07
C CYS A 67 3.16 5.12 -7.51
N TYR A 68 3.06 3.84 -7.82
CA TYR A 68 2.74 3.35 -9.16
C TYR A 68 1.50 2.46 -9.13
N ILE A 69 0.66 2.62 -10.16
CA ILE A 69 -0.41 1.68 -10.49
C ILE A 69 0.06 0.95 -11.74
N GLY A 70 0.30 -0.35 -11.61
CA GLY A 70 0.67 -1.22 -12.72
C GLY A 70 -0.49 -1.44 -13.70
N ASN A 71 -0.23 -2.17 -14.78
CA ASN A 71 -1.20 -2.45 -15.83
C ASN A 71 -2.19 -3.58 -15.50
N GLY A 72 -1.99 -4.30 -14.40
CA GLY A 72 -2.83 -5.43 -13.96
C GLY A 72 -4.02 -5.04 -13.09
#